data_AF-X0XBP0-F1
#
_entry.id   AF-X0XBP0-F1
#
_cell.length_a   1.000
_cell.length_b   1.000
_cell.length_c   1.000
_cell.angle_alpha   90.00
_cell.angle_beta   90.00
_cell.angle_gamma   90.00
#
_symmetry.space_group_name_H-M   'P 1'
#
loop_
_entity.id
_entity.type
_entity.pdbx_description
1 polymer ?
#
loop_
_entity_poly.entity_id
_entity_poly.type
_entity_poly.pdbx_seq_one_letter_code
_entity_poly.pdbx_strand_id
1 'polypeptide(L)'
;MLDKLKFRNKIEIKDYPTAWLPSLQLYDPYLPQFPIIYIHKVIDGKRVYGAPVYFNITDIDKDKGSLEFCFLSNVDLSLDSKLRQTIQEELEERIGLKDKVDLETLQKACQGNAKFEAFIKEIWK
;
A
#
# COMPACT_ATOMS: atom_id res chain seq x y z
N MET A 1 -17.57 12.88 19.08
CA MET A 1 -17.74 11.41 18.96
C MET A 1 -17.15 11.01 17.62
N LEU A 2 -16.37 9.92 17.53
CA LEU A 2 -15.88 9.43 16.24
C LEU A 2 -17.04 8.76 15.50
N ASP A 3 -17.21 9.08 14.22
CA ASP A 3 -18.14 8.40 13.32
C ASP A 3 -17.86 6.89 13.21
N LYS A 4 -18.89 6.13 12.87
CA LYS A 4 -18.77 4.69 12.66
C LYS A 4 -18.12 4.38 11.31
N LEU A 5 -17.30 3.33 11.27
CA LEU A 5 -16.83 2.71 10.04
C LEU A 5 -18.00 1.96 9.38
N LYS A 6 -18.66 2.59 8.41
CA LYS A 6 -19.90 2.06 7.81
C LYS A 6 -19.90 2.01 6.29
N PHE A 7 -18.90 2.60 5.65
CA PHE A 7 -18.79 2.62 4.19
C PHE A 7 -17.73 1.63 3.74
N ARG A 8 -18.14 0.73 2.84
CA ARG A 8 -17.26 -0.21 2.17
C ARG A 8 -16.85 0.38 0.82
N ASN A 9 -15.56 0.62 0.65
CA ASN A 9 -15.01 1.20 -0.56
C ASN A 9 -14.09 0.20 -1.24
N LYS A 10 -14.21 0.05 -2.55
CA LYS A 10 -13.25 -0.71 -3.36
C LYS A 10 -12.13 0.22 -3.79
N ILE A 11 -10.88 -0.11 -3.46
CA ILE A 11 -9.69 0.63 -3.91
C ILE A 11 -8.83 -0.33 -4.72
N GLU A 12 -8.46 0.08 -5.92
CA GLU A 12 -7.66 -0.73 -6.84
C GLU A 12 -6.23 -0.21 -6.83
N ILE A 13 -5.27 -1.11 -6.64
CA ILE A 13 -3.85 -0.85 -6.75
C ILE A 13 -3.30 -1.71 -7.89
N LYS A 14 -2.59 -1.11 -8.83
CA LYS A 14 -2.04 -1.79 -10.01
C LYS A 14 -0.54 -2.03 -9.88
N ASP A 15 0.01 -2.88 -10.74
CA ASP A 15 1.46 -3.11 -10.85
C ASP A 15 2.13 -3.54 -9.52
N TYR A 16 1.40 -4.30 -8.69
CA TYR A 16 1.92 -4.85 -7.45
C TYR A 16 2.80 -6.07 -7.75
N PRO A 17 4.06 -6.11 -7.30
CA PRO A 17 4.94 -7.24 -7.59
C PRO A 17 4.39 -8.54 -7.01
N THR A 18 4.24 -9.57 -7.85
CA THR A 18 3.69 -10.86 -7.41
C THR A 18 4.55 -11.51 -6.33
N ALA A 19 5.87 -11.31 -6.40
CA ALA A 19 6.84 -11.76 -5.39
C ALA A 19 6.57 -11.18 -3.99
N TRP A 20 5.87 -10.03 -3.87
CA TRP A 20 5.56 -9.40 -2.59
C TRP A 20 4.23 -9.86 -1.99
N LEU A 21 3.42 -10.61 -2.74
CA LEU A 21 2.09 -11.06 -2.29
C LEU A 21 2.13 -11.87 -0.99
N PRO A 22 3.05 -12.83 -0.78
CA PRO A 22 3.09 -13.60 0.47
C PRO A 22 3.38 -12.74 1.70
N SER A 23 4.03 -11.60 1.52
CA SER A 23 4.38 -10.66 2.58
C SER A 23 3.27 -9.66 2.91
N LEU A 24 2.25 -9.54 2.06
CA LEU A 24 1.16 -8.59 2.26
C LEU A 24 0.21 -9.08 3.36
N GLN A 25 0.30 -8.45 4.54
CA GLN A 25 -0.56 -8.73 5.68
C GLN A 25 -1.39 -7.51 6.06
N LEU A 26 -2.69 -7.72 6.27
CA LEU A 26 -3.60 -6.67 6.72
C LEU A 26 -3.69 -6.57 8.24
N TYR A 27 -3.44 -7.67 8.94
CA TYR A 27 -3.66 -7.82 10.38
C TYR A 27 -2.43 -8.40 11.06
N ASP A 28 -2.22 -7.99 12.29
CA ASP A 28 -1.13 -8.48 13.11
C ASP A 28 -1.38 -9.94 13.52
N PRO A 29 -0.40 -10.85 13.32
CA PRO A 29 -0.58 -12.27 13.64
C PRO A 29 -0.67 -12.54 15.16
N TYR A 30 -0.16 -11.64 15.99
CA TYR A 30 -0.18 -11.75 17.46
C TYR A 30 -1.32 -10.94 18.10
N LEU A 31 -1.91 -9.99 17.37
CA LEU A 31 -3.07 -9.21 17.81
C LEU A 31 -4.25 -9.41 16.86
N PRO A 32 -5.07 -10.45 17.09
CA PRO A 32 -6.24 -10.72 16.25
C PRO A 32 -7.12 -9.49 16.11
N GLN A 33 -7.56 -9.22 14.89
CA GLN A 33 -8.38 -8.06 14.51
C GLN A 33 -7.69 -6.69 14.58
N PHE A 34 -6.41 -6.61 14.97
CA PHE A 34 -5.67 -5.35 14.93
C PHE A 34 -5.12 -5.10 13.52
N PRO A 35 -5.62 -4.08 12.79
CA PRO A 35 -5.14 -3.80 11.45
C PRO A 35 -3.74 -3.20 11.50
N ILE A 36 -2.79 -3.79 10.75
CA ILE A 36 -1.45 -3.22 10.57
C ILE A 36 -1.55 -1.98 9.67
N ILE A 37 -2.47 -2.00 8.71
CA ILE A 37 -2.73 -0.90 7.78
C ILE A 37 -3.95 -0.12 8.28
N TYR A 38 -3.73 1.05 8.87
CA TYR A 38 -4.79 1.96 9.33
C TYR A 38 -4.51 3.39 8.88
N ILE A 39 -5.38 3.94 8.04
CA ILE A 39 -5.23 5.30 7.51
C ILE A 39 -6.09 6.25 8.34
N HIS A 40 -5.51 7.37 8.75
CA HIS A 40 -6.22 8.46 9.42
C HIS A 40 -5.61 9.80 8.99
N LYS A 41 -6.42 10.64 8.36
CA LYS A 41 -6.03 11.95 7.83
C LYS A 41 -7.08 13.01 8.12
N VAL A 42 -6.66 14.27 8.07
CA VAL A 42 -7.56 15.44 8.03
C VAL A 42 -7.35 16.12 6.69
N ILE A 43 -8.38 16.13 5.85
CA ILE A 43 -8.34 16.66 4.48
C ILE A 43 -9.47 17.69 4.38
N ASP A 44 -9.12 18.93 4.04
CA ASP A 44 -10.08 20.04 3.92
C ASP A 44 -10.99 20.18 5.17
N GLY A 45 -10.41 19.97 6.36
CA GLY A 45 -11.11 20.01 7.65
C GLY A 45 -11.94 18.76 7.98
N LYS A 46 -12.08 17.82 7.05
CA LYS A 46 -12.80 16.55 7.24
C LYS A 46 -11.86 15.46 7.74
N ARG A 47 -12.24 14.80 8.82
CA ARG A 47 -11.51 13.66 9.35
C ARG A 47 -11.92 12.38 8.63
N VAL A 48 -10.94 11.69 8.06
CA VAL A 48 -11.14 10.47 7.27
C VAL A 48 -10.27 9.38 7.85
N TYR A 49 -10.86 8.24 8.15
CA TYR A 49 -10.15 7.08 8.67
C TYR A 49 -10.82 5.77 8.32
N GLY A 50 -10.00 4.73 8.26
CA GLY A 50 -10.41 3.40 7.88
C GLY A 50 -9.24 2.43 7.77
N ALA A 51 -9.56 1.19 7.43
CA ALA A 51 -8.59 0.13 7.20
C ALA A 51 -9.06 -0.80 6.08
N PRO A 52 -8.15 -1.39 5.29
CA PRO A 52 -8.47 -2.52 4.44
C PRO A 52 -8.86 -3.73 5.32
N VAL A 53 -9.90 -4.45 4.91
CA VAL A 53 -10.39 -5.64 5.63
C VAL A 53 -10.08 -6.95 4.91
N TYR A 54 -10.03 -6.91 3.58
CA TYR A 54 -9.56 -8.00 2.74
C TYR A 54 -9.12 -7.40 1.40
N PHE A 55 -8.40 -8.20 0.60
CA PHE A 55 -8.11 -7.86 -0.78
C PHE A 55 -8.33 -9.08 -1.68
N ASN A 56 -8.67 -8.80 -2.93
CA ASN A 56 -8.62 -9.79 -4.00
C ASN A 56 -7.41 -9.50 -4.88
N ILE A 57 -6.85 -10.53 -5.48
CA ILE A 57 -5.79 -10.39 -6.49
C ILE A 57 -6.45 -10.61 -7.86
N THR A 58 -6.26 -9.66 -8.77
CA THR A 58 -6.75 -9.72 -10.15
C THR A 58 -5.61 -9.49 -11.13
N ASP A 59 -5.83 -9.80 -12.41
CA ASP A 59 -4.94 -9.43 -13.51
C ASP A 59 -3.47 -9.83 -13.30
N ILE A 60 -3.24 -11.05 -12.84
CA ILE A 60 -1.89 -11.58 -12.60
C ILE A 60 -1.21 -11.84 -13.95
N ASP A 61 -0.18 -11.05 -14.25
CA ASP A 61 0.83 -11.32 -15.27
C ASP A 61 2.15 -11.71 -14.59
N LYS A 62 3.07 -12.34 -15.33
CA LYS A 62 4.31 -12.99 -14.87
C LYS A 62 4.89 -12.45 -13.55
N ASP A 63 5.16 -11.15 -13.47
CA ASP A 63 5.82 -10.49 -12.33
C ASP A 63 4.92 -9.48 -11.58
N LYS A 64 3.69 -9.22 -12.04
CA LYS A 64 2.81 -8.17 -11.50
C LYS A 64 1.35 -8.59 -11.44
N GLY A 65 0.62 -8.03 -10.48
CA GLY A 65 -0.83 -8.17 -10.40
C GLY A 65 -1.50 -6.91 -9.88
N SER A 66 -2.82 -6.91 -9.92
CA SER A 66 -3.66 -5.88 -9.34
C SER A 66 -4.23 -6.35 -8.00
N LEU A 67 -4.34 -5.44 -7.03
CA LEU A 67 -4.97 -5.67 -5.74
C LEU A 67 -6.26 -4.86 -5.66
N GLU A 68 -7.39 -5.53 -5.43
CA GLU A 68 -8.65 -4.88 -5.10
C GLU A 68 -8.87 -4.94 -3.60
N PHE A 69 -8.55 -3.87 -2.88
CA PHE A 69 -8.82 -3.75 -1.46
C PHE A 69 -10.27 -3.40 -1.18
N CYS A 70 -10.84 -4.09 -0.20
CA CYS A 70 -12.05 -3.67 0.48
C CYS A 70 -11.66 -2.78 1.67
N PHE A 71 -11.85 -1.48 1.55
CA PHE A 71 -11.49 -0.47 2.56
C PHE A 71 -12.73 0.00 3.32
N LEU A 72 -12.79 -0.31 4.61
CA LEU A 72 -13.88 0.12 5.49
C LEU A 72 -13.54 1.47 6.11
N SER A 73 -14.39 2.48 5.94
CA SER A 73 -14.13 3.84 6.41
C SER A 73 -15.36 4.56 6.96
N ASN A 74 -15.13 5.70 7.59
CA ASN A 74 -16.18 6.58 8.11
C ASN A 74 -16.85 7.44 7.03
N VAL A 75 -16.36 7.40 5.78
CA VAL A 75 -16.82 8.24 4.67
C VAL A 75 -17.06 7.41 3.41
N ASP A 76 -17.99 7.84 2.57
CA ASP A 76 -18.16 7.25 1.25
C ASP A 76 -17.13 7.85 0.28
N LEU A 77 -16.14 7.06 -0.14
CA LEU A 77 -15.08 7.47 -1.08
C LEU A 77 -15.57 7.45 -2.53
N SER A 78 -16.74 6.87 -2.83
CA SER A 78 -17.31 6.92 -4.18
C SER A 78 -17.81 8.32 -4.55
N LEU A 79 -18.08 9.16 -3.55
CA LEU A 79 -18.60 10.52 -3.72
C LEU A 79 -17.50 11.59 -3.84
N ASP A 80 -16.24 11.25 -3.59
CA ASP A 80 -15.13 12.20 -3.53
C ASP A 80 -13.86 11.59 -4.14
N SER A 81 -13.57 11.95 -5.39
CA SER A 81 -12.44 11.41 -6.16
C SER A 81 -11.08 11.84 -5.59
N LYS A 82 -10.95 13.07 -5.10
CA LYS A 82 -9.71 13.58 -4.48
C LYS A 82 -9.41 12.80 -3.21
N LEU A 83 -10.42 12.57 -2.40
CA LEU A 83 -10.27 11.79 -1.18
C LEU A 83 -9.96 10.33 -1.49
N ARG A 84 -10.65 9.73 -2.47
CA ARG A 84 -10.37 8.37 -2.96
C ARG A 84 -8.92 8.24 -3.41
N GLN A 85 -8.42 9.18 -4.21
CA GLN A 85 -7.03 9.20 -4.65
C GLN A 85 -6.06 9.31 -3.48
N THR A 86 -6.34 10.18 -2.50
CA THR A 86 -5.48 10.33 -1.31
C THR A 86 -5.40 9.02 -0.52
N ILE A 87 -6.52 8.31 -0.34
CA ILE A 87 -6.54 7.02 0.33
C ILE A 87 -5.82 5.95 -0.49
N GLN A 88 -5.92 5.99 -1.81
CA GLN A 88 -5.17 5.11 -2.70
C GLN A 88 -3.66 5.31 -2.53
N GLU A 89 -3.18 6.55 -2.60
CA GLU A 89 -1.76 6.87 -2.41
C GLU A 89 -1.24 6.46 -1.02
N GLU A 90 -2.06 6.60 0.01
CA GLU A 90 -1.71 6.15 1.36
C GLU A 90 -1.66 4.62 1.50
N LEU A 91 -2.49 3.89 0.75
CA LEU A 91 -2.39 2.43 0.65
C LEU A 91 -1.12 2.03 -0.11
N GLU A 92 -0.83 2.68 -1.23
CA GLU A 92 0.39 2.47 -2.03
C GLU A 92 1.65 2.71 -1.21
N GLU A 93 1.68 3.78 -0.40
CA GLU A 93 2.77 4.07 0.52
C GLU A 93 2.99 2.92 1.52
N ARG A 94 1.91 2.47 2.18
CA ARG A 94 1.99 1.47 3.25
C ARG A 94 2.38 0.07 2.80
N ILE A 95 2.12 -0.24 1.53
CA ILE A 95 2.52 -1.51 0.92
C ILE A 95 3.83 -1.38 0.11
N GLY A 96 4.51 -0.23 0.18
CA GLY A 96 5.82 0.00 -0.44
C GLY A 96 5.79 0.20 -1.96
N LEU A 97 4.64 0.59 -2.53
CA LEU A 97 4.46 0.77 -3.97
C LEU A 97 4.73 2.20 -4.45
N LYS A 98 4.52 3.23 -3.61
CA LYS A 98 4.62 4.63 -4.03
C LYS A 98 6.05 5.03 -4.41
N ASP A 99 7.00 4.78 -3.50
CA ASP A 99 8.42 5.07 -3.68
C ASP A 99 9.22 3.76 -3.69
N LYS A 100 9.00 2.93 -4.72
CA LYS A 100 9.71 1.66 -4.88
C LYS A 100 11.22 1.91 -4.88
N VAL A 101 11.92 1.21 -4.00
CA VAL A 101 13.39 1.17 -4.04
C VAL A 101 13.81 0.59 -5.39
N ASP A 102 14.53 1.39 -6.16
CA ASP A 102 15.13 0.96 -7.42
C ASP A 102 16.63 0.73 -7.28
N LEU A 103 17.24 0.19 -8.33
CA LEU A 103 18.66 -0.07 -8.37
C LEU A 103 19.49 1.20 -8.14
N GLU A 104 19.03 2.34 -8.65
CA GLU A 104 19.71 3.63 -8.49
C GLU A 104 19.70 4.08 -7.03
N THR A 105 18.59 3.91 -6.32
CA THR A 105 18.43 4.20 -4.90
C THR A 105 19.41 3.38 -4.06
N LEU A 106 19.54 2.08 -4.35
CA LEU A 106 20.50 1.21 -3.66
C LEU A 106 21.96 1.56 -3.99
N GLN A 107 22.25 1.91 -5.24
CA GLN A 107 23.59 2.36 -5.64
C GLN A 107 23.98 3.67 -4.94
N LYS A 108 23.06 4.64 -4.83
CA LYS A 108 23.28 5.87 -4.05
C LYS A 108 23.56 5.56 -2.58
N ALA A 109 22.86 4.59 -1.99
CA ALA A 109 23.09 4.16 -0.61
C ALA A 109 24.49 3.53 -0.39
N CYS A 110 25.15 3.07 -1.45
CA CYS A 110 26.51 2.51 -1.39
C CYS A 110 27.61 3.59 -1.27
N GLN A 111 27.27 4.88 -1.38
CA GLN A 111 28.18 6.02 -1.19
C GLN A 111 29.48 5.93 -2.02
N GLY A 112 29.44 5.34 -3.22
CA GLY A 112 30.60 5.19 -4.10
C GLY A 112 31.49 3.96 -3.80
N ASN A 113 31.07 3.06 -2.91
CA ASN A 113 31.82 1.83 -2.64
C ASN A 113 31.64 0.81 -3.78
N ALA A 114 32.65 0.72 -4.65
CA ALA A 114 32.64 -0.13 -5.83
C ALA A 114 32.34 -1.62 -5.56
N LYS A 115 32.74 -2.15 -4.38
CA LYS A 115 32.44 -3.55 -4.02
C LYS A 115 30.96 -3.75 -3.74
N PHE A 116 30.35 -2.83 -2.99
CA PHE A 116 28.92 -2.91 -2.70
C PHE A 116 28.07 -2.62 -3.93
N GLU A 117 28.45 -1.65 -4.76
CA GLU A 117 27.75 -1.38 -6.02
C GLU A 117 27.78 -2.59 -6.97
N ALA A 118 28.92 -3.29 -7.07
CA ALA A 118 29.04 -4.50 -7.87
C ALA A 118 28.16 -5.63 -7.31
N PHE A 119 28.18 -5.83 -5.99
CA PHE A 119 27.32 -6.82 -5.31
C PHE A 119 25.83 -6.54 -5.52
N ILE A 120 25.39 -5.28 -5.34
CA ILE A 120 23.99 -4.88 -5.57
C ILE A 120 23.58 -5.13 -7.03
N LYS A 121 24.44 -4.81 -8.00
CA LYS A 121 24.17 -5.11 -9.43
C LYS A 121 24.07 -6.61 -9.72
N GLU A 122 24.77 -7.45 -8.96
CA GLU A 122 24.74 -8.89 -9.13
C GLU A 122 23.44 -9.49 -8.58
N ILE A 123 23.01 -9.09 -7.38
CA ILE A 123 21.80 -9.62 -6.74
C ILE A 123 20.49 -9.07 -7.33
N TRP A 124 20.55 -7.95 -8.06
CA TRP A 124 19.37 -7.30 -8.66
C TRP A 124 18.97 -7.90 -10.02
N LYS A 125 19.85 -8.71 -10.64
CA LYS A 125 19.58 -9.43 -11.88
C LYS A 125 18.63 -10.61 -11.64
#